data_AF-A0A067TBE4-F1
#
_entry.id   AF-A0A067TBE4-F1
#
_cell.length_a   1.000
_cell.length_b   1.000
_cell.length_c   1.000
_cell.angle_alpha   90.00
_cell.angle_beta   90.00
_cell.angle_gamma   90.00
#
_symmetry.space_group_name_H-M   'P 1'
#
loop_
_entity.id
_entity.type
_entity.pdbx_description
1 polymer ?
#
loop_
_entity_poly.entity_id
_entity_poly.type
_entity_poly.pdbx_seq_one_letter_code
_entity_poly.pdbx_strand_id
1 'polypeptide(L)'
;MQFSASLVAFLAIAAAPASALYLNNGVSIVEVSVESETNSTLARRDDFNCKGSSRCTNAQGFKNQCTAAFNLIEDTVYTVGGAGSGTCSGSCGVFVQGTCPGGVSGAALRTGYNNIRASGCQACGSDQFGSCEITINFVTGC
;
A
#
# COMPACT_ATOMS: atom_id res chain seq x y z
N MET A 1 -57.95 40.25 8.16
CA MET A 1 -56.64 40.58 8.76
C MET A 1 -56.19 39.33 9.48
N GLN A 2 -55.34 38.52 8.84
CA GLN A 2 -54.97 37.19 9.32
C GLN A 2 -53.51 37.25 9.76
N PHE A 3 -53.27 37.01 11.04
CA PHE A 3 -51.96 37.03 11.67
C PHE A 3 -51.15 35.81 11.21
N SER A 4 -50.03 36.06 10.52
CA SER A 4 -49.05 35.01 10.20
C SER A 4 -48.19 34.73 11.44
N ALA A 5 -48.29 33.53 11.99
CA ALA A 5 -47.37 33.03 13.00
C ALA A 5 -46.12 32.44 12.31
N SER A 6 -44.96 33.06 12.52
CA SER A 6 -43.67 32.51 12.14
C SER A 6 -43.30 31.34 13.06
N LEU A 7 -43.25 30.13 12.51
CA LEU A 7 -42.70 28.96 13.18
C LEU A 7 -41.20 28.89 12.86
N VAL A 8 -40.34 29.15 13.84
CA VAL A 8 -38.89 28.93 13.74
C VAL A 8 -38.63 27.46 14.11
N ALA A 9 -38.38 26.63 13.11
CA ALA A 9 -37.93 25.26 13.34
C ALA A 9 -36.42 25.24 13.60
N PHE A 10 -36.03 24.83 14.81
CA PHE A 10 -34.64 24.51 15.14
C PHE A 10 -34.23 23.24 14.38
N LEU A 11 -33.31 23.38 13.40
CA LEU A 11 -32.65 22.22 12.79
C LEU A 11 -31.70 21.61 13.83
N ALA A 12 -32.07 20.45 14.37
CA ALA A 12 -31.12 19.54 14.97
C ALA A 12 -30.25 18.94 13.84
N ILE A 13 -28.96 19.23 13.84
CA ILE A 13 -28.01 18.60 12.92
C ILE A 13 -27.74 17.19 13.46
N ALA A 14 -28.46 16.20 12.90
CA ALA A 14 -28.11 14.80 13.07
C ALA A 14 -26.86 14.53 12.22
N ALA A 15 -25.74 14.20 12.89
CA ALA A 15 -24.54 13.71 12.23
C ALA A 15 -24.82 12.30 11.67
N ALA A 16 -24.88 12.17 10.35
CA ALA A 16 -24.92 10.89 9.68
C ALA A 16 -23.50 10.45 9.33
N PRO A 17 -23.04 9.25 9.73
CA PRO A 17 -21.91 8.60 9.08
C PRO A 17 -22.42 7.60 8.02
N ALA A 18 -21.52 7.32 7.07
CA ALA A 18 -21.57 6.30 6.02
C ALA A 18 -22.26 6.68 4.69
N SER A 19 -21.42 6.73 3.66
CA SER A 19 -21.75 6.98 2.26
C SER A 19 -22.56 5.82 1.67
N ALA A 20 -23.82 6.05 1.33
CA ALA A 20 -24.62 5.14 0.50
C ALA A 20 -24.39 5.46 -0.99
N LEU A 21 -24.08 4.45 -1.81
CA LEU A 21 -24.02 4.58 -3.27
C LEU A 21 -25.28 3.96 -3.89
N TYR A 22 -26.07 4.79 -4.57
CA TYR A 22 -27.30 4.35 -5.23
C TYR A 22 -27.02 3.97 -6.68
N LEU A 23 -27.05 2.67 -7.00
CA LEU A 23 -27.00 2.17 -8.36
C LEU A 23 -28.44 2.01 -8.89
N ASN A 24 -28.91 2.97 -9.68
CA ASN A 24 -30.24 2.92 -10.28
C ASN A 24 -30.14 2.40 -11.72
N ASN A 25 -30.63 1.17 -11.98
CA ASN A 25 -30.77 0.63 -13.34
C ASN A 25 -32.24 0.61 -13.81
N GLY A 26 -33.08 1.48 -13.25
CA GLY A 26 -34.43 1.78 -13.74
C GLY A 26 -35.54 0.79 -13.39
N VAL A 27 -35.27 -0.30 -12.67
CA VAL A 27 -36.28 -1.34 -12.37
C VAL A 27 -36.30 -1.84 -10.91
N SER A 28 -35.24 -1.65 -10.12
CA SER A 28 -35.28 -1.94 -8.69
C SER A 28 -34.12 -1.29 -7.95
N ILE A 29 -34.37 -0.85 -6.72
CA ILE A 29 -33.35 -0.34 -5.79
C ILE A 29 -32.80 -1.53 -4.99
N VAL A 30 -31.53 -1.87 -5.22
CA VAL A 30 -30.82 -2.84 -4.39
C VAL A 30 -29.99 -2.06 -3.39
N GLU A 31 -30.36 -2.12 -2.11
CA GLU A 31 -29.53 -1.59 -1.04
C GLU A 31 -28.36 -2.54 -0.81
N VAL A 32 -27.14 -2.11 -1.19
CA VAL A 32 -25.91 -2.81 -0.87
C VAL A 32 -25.30 -2.16 0.36
N SER A 33 -25.39 -2.84 1.49
CA SER A 33 -24.63 -2.51 2.68
C SER A 33 -23.16 -2.83 2.41
N VAL A 34 -22.35 -1.81 2.11
CA VAL A 34 -20.90 -1.95 2.14
C VAL A 34 -20.50 -1.90 3.60
N GLU A 35 -20.28 -3.07 4.20
CA GLU A 35 -19.65 -3.17 5.50
C GLU A 35 -18.22 -2.65 5.36
N SER A 36 -18.03 -1.35 5.62
CA SER A 36 -16.71 -0.83 5.90
C SER A 36 -16.33 -1.44 7.24
N GLU A 37 -15.57 -2.54 7.18
CA GLU A 37 -14.76 -2.97 8.31
C GLU A 37 -13.92 -1.76 8.71
N THR A 38 -14.38 -1.04 9.73
CA THR A 38 -13.54 -0.11 10.49
C THR A 38 -12.63 -0.95 11.37
N ASN A 39 -11.84 -1.79 10.70
CA ASN A 39 -10.65 -2.36 11.27
C ASN A 39 -9.85 -1.13 11.67
N SER A 40 -9.75 -0.90 12.98
CA SER A 40 -8.97 0.17 13.57
C SER A 40 -7.49 -0.10 13.32
N THR A 41 -7.10 -0.08 12.05
CA THR A 41 -5.73 0.13 11.65
C THR A 41 -5.51 1.60 11.97
N LEU A 42 -4.69 1.87 12.98
CA LEU A 42 -3.91 3.10 13.01
C LEU A 42 -3.49 3.34 11.58
N ALA A 43 -4.05 4.37 10.94
CA ALA A 43 -3.72 4.70 9.57
C ALA A 43 -2.19 4.74 9.51
N ARG A 44 -1.62 3.74 8.84
CA ARG A 44 -0.19 3.67 8.57
C ARG A 44 0.08 4.91 7.73
N ARG A 45 0.44 6.01 8.41
CA ARG A 45 0.87 7.25 7.75
C ARG A 45 1.88 6.81 6.71
N ASP A 46 1.67 7.22 5.46
CA ASP A 46 2.34 6.74 4.26
C ASP A 46 3.79 6.32 4.53
N ASP A 47 3.95 5.07 4.96
CA ASP A 47 5.24 4.51 5.37
C ASP A 47 5.93 3.89 4.15
N PHE A 48 5.45 4.28 2.97
CA PHE A 48 5.96 3.88 1.68
C PHE A 48 6.29 5.11 0.85
N ASN A 49 7.23 4.94 -0.06
CA ASN A 49 7.54 5.97 -1.04
C ASN A 49 7.96 5.32 -2.36
N CYS A 50 7.71 5.97 -3.48
CA CYS A 50 8.12 5.47 -4.79
C CYS A 50 9.51 5.99 -5.22
N LYS A 51 10.38 6.31 -4.25
CA LYS A 51 11.76 6.73 -4.56
C LYS A 51 12.59 5.51 -4.91
N GLY A 52 13.66 5.76 -5.66
CA GLY A 52 14.61 4.75 -6.08
C GLY A 52 15.70 5.37 -6.93
N SER A 53 16.54 4.52 -7.48
CA SER A 53 17.54 4.90 -8.47
C SER A 53 16.90 5.61 -9.66
N SER A 54 17.59 6.58 -10.25
CA SER A 54 17.20 7.18 -11.53
C SER A 54 17.15 6.15 -12.67
N ARG A 55 17.72 4.96 -12.47
CA ARG A 55 17.68 3.82 -13.40
C ARG A 55 16.43 2.95 -13.25
N CYS A 56 15.62 3.19 -12.21
CA CYS A 56 14.31 2.58 -12.09
C CYS A 56 13.42 3.03 -13.26
N THR A 57 12.90 2.08 -14.01
CA THR A 57 12.11 2.36 -15.22
C THR A 57 10.78 1.64 -15.18
N ASN A 58 9.74 2.29 -15.72
CA ASN A 58 8.42 1.69 -15.89
C ASN A 58 8.36 0.72 -17.08
N ALA A 59 9.48 0.46 -17.75
CA ALA A 59 9.56 -0.53 -18.81
C ALA A 59 9.17 -1.92 -18.30
N GLN A 60 8.37 -2.65 -19.08
CA GLN A 60 7.88 -3.98 -18.70
C GLN A 60 9.01 -4.96 -18.39
N GLY A 61 10.15 -4.85 -19.10
CA GLY A 61 11.33 -5.69 -18.84
C GLY A 61 11.88 -5.55 -17.42
N PHE A 62 11.97 -4.31 -16.89
CA PHE A 62 12.41 -4.07 -15.52
C PHE A 62 11.38 -4.55 -14.51
N LYS A 63 10.09 -4.33 -14.77
CA LYS A 63 9.01 -4.84 -13.91
C LYS A 63 9.03 -6.37 -13.82
N ASN A 64 9.25 -7.06 -14.94
CA ASN A 64 9.37 -8.52 -14.97
C ASN A 64 10.56 -9.02 -14.16
N GLN A 65 11.70 -8.31 -14.22
CA GLN A 65 12.86 -8.59 -13.38
C GLN A 65 12.54 -8.45 -11.89
N CYS A 66 11.81 -7.41 -11.49
CA CYS A 66 11.37 -7.27 -10.11
C CYS A 66 10.42 -8.38 -9.66
N THR A 67 9.49 -8.81 -10.52
CA THR A 67 8.62 -9.95 -10.24
C THR A 67 9.42 -11.24 -10.11
N ALA A 68 10.43 -11.45 -10.96
CA ALA A 68 11.33 -12.60 -10.85
C ALA A 68 12.13 -12.58 -9.54
N ALA A 69 12.67 -11.42 -9.13
CA ALA A 69 13.31 -11.26 -7.83
C ALA A 69 12.36 -11.58 -6.66
N PHE A 70 11.13 -11.06 -6.70
CA PHE A 70 10.09 -11.36 -5.71
C PHE A 70 9.79 -12.86 -5.59
N ASN A 71 9.71 -13.57 -6.72
CA ASN A 71 9.46 -15.01 -6.73
C ASN A 71 10.62 -15.86 -6.17
N LEU A 72 11.82 -15.29 -6.05
CA LEU A 72 12.98 -15.95 -5.45
C LEU A 72 13.02 -15.79 -3.92
N ILE A 73 12.11 -15.02 -3.31
CA ILE A 73 12.10 -14.82 -1.86
C ILE A 73 11.80 -16.16 -1.17
N GLU A 74 12.71 -16.59 -0.29
CA GLU A 74 12.64 -17.82 0.50
C GLU A 74 12.10 -17.53 1.91
N ASP A 75 11.66 -18.57 2.61
CA ASP A 75 11.20 -18.47 4.01
C ASP A 75 12.39 -18.48 4.99
N THR A 76 13.24 -17.46 4.87
CA THR A 76 14.41 -17.22 5.71
C THR A 76 14.38 -15.81 6.32
N VAL A 77 15.41 -15.47 7.10
CA VAL A 77 15.61 -14.12 7.65
C VAL A 77 16.58 -13.36 6.75
N TYR A 78 16.14 -12.21 6.26
CA TYR A 78 16.93 -11.27 5.46
C TYR A 78 17.47 -10.16 6.36
N THR A 79 18.77 -9.91 6.29
CA THR A 79 19.47 -8.93 7.15
C THR A 79 20.14 -7.86 6.33
N VAL A 80 20.30 -6.65 6.88
CA VAL A 80 20.87 -5.53 6.13
C VAL A 80 22.33 -5.82 5.79
N GLY A 81 22.67 -5.62 4.51
CA GLY A 81 24.03 -5.71 4.00
C GLY A 81 24.34 -7.03 3.29
N GLY A 82 24.95 -6.93 2.11
CA GLY A 82 25.43 -8.08 1.34
C GLY A 82 24.33 -8.94 0.72
N ALA A 83 24.71 -10.16 0.32
CA ALA A 83 23.85 -11.10 -0.39
C ALA A 83 22.65 -11.60 0.45
N GLY A 84 22.74 -11.55 1.78
CA GLY A 84 21.65 -11.94 2.69
C GLY A 84 20.57 -10.87 2.88
N SER A 85 20.67 -9.73 2.18
CA SER A 85 19.70 -8.63 2.32
C SER A 85 18.44 -8.81 1.51
N GLY A 86 18.44 -9.66 0.50
CA GLY A 86 17.27 -9.86 -0.32
C GLY A 86 17.53 -10.76 -1.49
N THR A 87 16.70 -10.58 -2.51
CA THR A 87 16.77 -11.32 -3.76
C THR A 87 16.86 -10.33 -4.92
N CYS A 88 17.40 -10.79 -6.03
CA CYS A 88 17.45 -9.96 -7.22
C CYS A 88 17.39 -10.81 -8.49
N SER A 89 16.99 -10.19 -9.59
CA SER A 89 16.99 -10.78 -10.91
C SER A 89 17.31 -9.69 -11.94
N GLY A 90 18.28 -9.93 -12.82
CA GLY A 90 18.74 -8.96 -13.80
C GLY A 90 19.24 -7.67 -13.13
N SER A 91 18.46 -6.59 -13.25
CA SER A 91 18.80 -5.30 -12.66
C SER A 91 17.83 -4.84 -11.56
N CYS A 92 16.88 -5.67 -11.14
CA CYS A 92 15.97 -5.34 -10.04
C CYS A 92 16.26 -6.20 -8.81
N GLY A 93 16.35 -5.54 -7.65
CA GLY A 93 16.48 -6.18 -6.34
C GLY A 93 15.30 -5.86 -5.43
N VAL A 94 14.94 -6.81 -4.58
CA VAL A 94 14.00 -6.69 -3.47
C VAL A 94 14.74 -7.04 -2.19
N PHE A 95 15.01 -6.06 -1.34
CA PHE A 95 15.93 -6.25 -0.21
C PHE A 95 15.60 -5.37 0.99
N VAL A 96 16.09 -5.75 2.15
CA VAL A 96 16.03 -4.96 3.38
C VAL A 96 17.23 -4.03 3.47
N GLN A 97 16.97 -2.78 3.86
CA GLN A 97 17.95 -1.74 4.09
C GLN A 97 17.61 -0.92 5.35
N GLY A 98 18.40 0.12 5.61
CA GLY A 98 18.23 0.95 6.79
C GLY A 98 18.66 0.26 8.10
N THR A 99 18.06 0.65 9.21
CA THR A 99 18.38 0.10 10.54
C THR A 99 17.44 -1.05 10.87
N CYS A 100 17.83 -2.28 10.52
CA CYS A 100 16.99 -3.47 10.73
C CYS A 100 17.66 -4.50 11.67
N PRO A 101 17.66 -4.25 12.99
CA PRO A 101 18.22 -5.20 13.95
C PRO A 101 17.42 -6.51 13.93
N GLY A 102 18.11 -7.61 13.64
CA GLY A 102 17.50 -8.94 13.56
C GLY A 102 16.89 -9.31 12.20
N GLY A 103 16.85 -8.38 11.24
CA GLY A 103 16.34 -8.65 9.89
C GLY A 103 14.82 -8.74 9.79
N VAL A 104 14.33 -9.10 8.61
CA VAL A 104 12.92 -9.38 8.31
C VAL A 104 12.76 -10.80 7.79
N SER A 105 11.63 -11.44 8.05
CA SER A 105 11.32 -12.73 7.44
C SER A 105 11.03 -12.60 5.95
N GLY A 106 11.15 -13.70 5.19
CA GLY A 106 10.71 -13.76 3.80
C GLY A 106 9.24 -13.36 3.62
N ALA A 107 8.37 -13.74 4.55
CA ALA A 107 6.98 -13.31 4.56
C ALA A 107 6.86 -11.77 4.66
N ALA A 108 7.60 -11.15 5.58
CA ALA A 108 7.63 -9.70 5.70
C ALA A 108 8.19 -9.02 4.44
N LEU A 109 9.26 -9.59 3.84
CA LEU A 109 9.84 -9.08 2.60
C LEU A 109 8.83 -9.13 1.44
N ARG A 110 8.06 -10.22 1.31
CA ARG A 110 6.96 -10.32 0.33
C ARG A 110 5.83 -9.33 0.61
N THR A 111 5.46 -9.14 1.88
CA THR A 111 4.46 -8.14 2.28
C THR A 111 4.91 -6.73 1.89
N GLY A 112 6.16 -6.36 2.18
CA GLY A 112 6.71 -5.06 1.79
C GLY A 112 6.70 -4.84 0.28
N TYR A 113 7.08 -5.86 -0.50
CA TYR A 113 6.97 -5.81 -1.97
C TYR A 113 5.54 -5.52 -2.42
N ASN A 114 4.56 -6.25 -1.90
CA ASN A 114 3.15 -6.10 -2.27
C ASN A 114 2.59 -4.74 -1.84
N ASN A 115 2.97 -4.23 -0.67
CA ASN A 115 2.57 -2.91 -0.20
C ASN A 115 3.07 -1.80 -1.14
N ILE A 116 4.33 -1.88 -1.60
CA ILE A 116 4.91 -0.93 -2.57
C ILE A 116 4.15 -0.96 -3.89
N ARG A 117 3.73 -2.14 -4.35
CA ARG A 117 2.93 -2.26 -5.58
C ARG A 117 1.51 -1.74 -5.39
N ALA A 118 0.88 -2.05 -4.26
CA ALA A 118 -0.47 -1.61 -3.93
C ALA A 118 -0.57 -0.10 -3.76
N SER A 119 0.51 0.57 -3.36
CA SER A 119 0.58 2.04 -3.27
C SER A 119 0.80 2.75 -4.62
N GLY A 120 0.91 1.99 -5.71
CA GLY A 120 1.01 2.54 -7.07
C GLY A 120 2.45 2.75 -7.55
N CYS A 121 3.47 2.33 -6.80
CA CYS A 121 4.86 2.42 -7.24
C CYS A 121 5.14 1.45 -8.39
N GLN A 122 5.21 2.01 -9.59
CA GLN A 122 5.29 1.25 -10.84
C GLN A 122 6.64 0.59 -11.08
N ALA A 123 7.75 1.23 -10.69
CA ALA A 123 9.11 0.71 -10.91
C ALA A 123 9.75 0.28 -9.59
N CYS A 124 10.02 1.26 -8.73
CA CYS A 124 10.76 1.12 -7.48
C CYS A 124 10.03 1.83 -6.35
N GLY A 125 10.40 1.49 -5.13
CA GLY A 125 9.89 2.12 -3.93
C GLY A 125 10.39 1.42 -2.68
N SER A 126 10.02 1.97 -1.54
CA SER A 126 10.36 1.44 -0.22
C SER A 126 9.13 1.38 0.66
N ASP A 127 9.13 0.45 1.59
CA ASP A 127 8.12 0.17 2.60
C ASP A 127 8.78 0.05 3.97
N GLN A 128 8.41 0.90 4.90
CA GLN A 128 8.94 0.89 6.25
C GLN A 128 8.23 -0.18 7.07
N PHE A 129 8.99 -1.13 7.59
CA PHE A 129 8.50 -2.29 8.33
C PHE A 129 9.09 -2.29 9.74
N GLY A 130 8.43 -1.55 10.65
CA GLY A 130 9.00 -1.27 11.97
C GLY A 130 10.24 -0.38 11.84
N SER A 131 11.39 -0.84 12.33
CA SER A 131 12.68 -0.15 12.13
C SER A 131 13.33 -0.44 10.77
N CYS A 132 12.93 -1.54 10.12
CA CYS A 132 13.48 -1.99 8.85
C CYS A 132 12.87 -1.21 7.66
N GLU A 133 13.60 -1.12 6.55
CA GLU A 133 13.05 -0.60 5.30
C GLU A 133 13.18 -1.67 4.20
N ILE A 134 12.07 -2.13 3.66
CA ILE A 134 12.02 -3.06 2.53
C ILE A 134 11.99 -2.24 1.26
N THR A 135 12.85 -2.55 0.29
CA THR A 135 13.06 -1.71 -0.88
C THR A 135 13.07 -2.54 -2.16
N ILE A 136 12.35 -2.06 -3.18
CA ILE A 136 12.45 -2.48 -4.57
C ILE A 136 13.27 -1.42 -5.29
N ASN A 137 14.47 -1.76 -5.76
CA ASN A 137 15.33 -0.78 -6.43
C ASN A 137 16.15 -1.41 -7.57
N PHE A 138 16.70 -0.54 -8.42
CA PHE A 138 17.71 -0.92 -9.39
C PHE A 138 19.00 -1.35 -8.67
N VAL A 139 19.57 -2.48 -9.08
CA VAL A 139 20.87 -3.00 -8.59
C VAL A 139 21.82 -3.22 -9.76
N THR A 140 23.12 -3.02 -9.52
CA THR A 140 24.18 -3.29 -10.51
C THR A 140 24.75 -4.68 -10.28
N GLY A 141 24.01 -5.70 -10.72
CA GLY A 141 24.45 -7.10 -10.64
C GLY A 141 23.68 -7.91 -9.62
N CYS A 142 23.17 -9.03 -10.11
CA CYS A 142 22.85 -10.24 -9.39
C CYS A 142 23.92 -11.27 -9.76
#